data_AF-A0A7C2E8J9-F1
#
_entry.id   AF-A0A7C2E8J9-F1
#
_cell.length_a   1.000
_cell.length_b   1.000
_cell.length_c   1.000
_cell.angle_alpha   90.00
_cell.angle_beta   90.00
_cell.angle_gamma   90.00
#
_symmetry.space_group_name_H-M   'P 1'
#
loop_
_entity.id
_entity.type
_entity.pdbx_description
1 polymer ?
#
loop_
_entity_poly.entity_id
_entity_poly.type
_entity_poly.pdbx_seq_one_letter_code
_entity_poly.pdbx_strand_id
1 'polypeptide(L)' 'MARTWGLSFGEKERLELERIIMDRDTASALVFLQEVIYPKVKESEKPGSCFHDTSKVVDQLERPVDKHKKLGNKS' A
#
# COMPACT_ATOMS: atom_id res chain seq x y z
N MET A 1 -6.28 -19.71 -6.15
CA MET A 1 -5.21 -19.11 -5.32
C MET A 1 -5.50 -17.62 -5.21
N ALA A 2 -5.99 -17.16 -4.05
CA ALA A 2 -6.29 -15.74 -3.84
C ALA A 2 -4.98 -14.96 -3.82
N ARG A 3 -4.71 -14.17 -4.87
CA ARG A 3 -3.57 -13.26 -4.89
C ARG A 3 -3.89 -12.15 -3.89
N THR A 4 -3.24 -12.17 -2.74
CA THR A 4 -3.39 -11.15 -1.70
C THR A 4 -2.79 -9.84 -2.21
N TRP A 5 -3.67 -8.95 -2.63
CA TRP A 5 -3.37 -7.57 -2.99
C TRP A 5 -2.76 -6.89 -1.76
N GLY A 6 -1.49 -6.50 -1.85
CA GLY A 6 -0.77 -5.90 -0.74
C GLY A 6 -1.31 -4.51 -0.44
N LEU A 7 -2.31 -4.44 0.43
CA LEU A 7 -2.63 -3.19 1.13
C LEU A 7 -1.37 -2.78 1.89
N SER A 8 -0.80 -1.63 1.54
CA SER A 8 0.36 -1.13 2.26
C SER A 8 -0.11 -0.59 3.62
N PHE A 9 0.44 -1.16 4.68
CA PHE A 9 0.33 -0.62 6.02
C PHE A 9 1.53 0.30 6.29
N GLY A 10 1.25 1.51 6.77
CA GLY A 10 2.30 2.36 7.32
C GLY A 10 2.88 1.77 8.61
N GLU A 11 4.04 2.25 9.03
CA GLU A 11 4.69 1.82 10.28
C GLU A 11 3.76 1.95 11.50
N LYS A 12 3.01 3.06 11.57
CA LYS A 12 2.02 3.29 12.62
C LYS A 12 0.90 2.24 12.64
N GLU A 13 0.30 1.98 11.48
CA GLU A 13 -0.80 1.01 11.35
C GLU A 13 -0.31 -0.41 11.69
N ARG A 14 0.93 -0.73 11.33
CA ARG A 14 1.56 -2.00 11.67
C ARG A 14 1.79 -2.14 13.17
N LEU A 15 2.36 -1.14 13.84
CA LEU A 15 2.58 -1.16 15.29
C LEU A 15 1.27 -1.25 16.06
N GLU A 16 0.23 -0.56 15.59
CA GLU A 16 -1.10 -0.60 16.18
C GLU A 16 -1.74 -2.00 16.03
N LEU A 17 -1.61 -2.61 14.85
CA LEU A 17 -2.06 -3.98 14.63
C LEU A 17 -1.29 -4.99 15.49
N GLU A 18 0.04 -4.86 15.60
CA GLU A 18 0.87 -5.69 16.48
C GLU A 18 0.40 -5.58 17.93
N ARG A 19 0.17 -4.35 18.44
CA ARG A 19 -0.40 -4.12 19.78
C ARG A 19 -1.73 -4.82 19.97
N ILE A 20 -2.68 -4.63 19.05
CA ILE A 20 -4.02 -5.23 19.12
C ILE A 20 -3.94 -6.76 19.21
N ILE A 21 -3.07 -7.38 18.41
CA ILE A 21 -2.89 -8.84 18.39
C ILE A 21 -2.29 -9.33 19.72
N MET A 22 -1.25 -8.64 20.20
CA MET A 22 -0.58 -9.01 21.46
C MET A 22 -1.52 -8.91 22.66
N ASP A 23 -2.31 -7.83 22.71
CA ASP A 23 -3.22 -7.56 23.82
C ASP A 23 -4.58 -8.29 23.69
N ARG A 24 -4.82 -8.93 22.54
CA ARG A 24 -6.11 -9.55 22.17
C ARG A 24 -7.30 -8.59 22.34
N ASP A 25 -7.07 -7.31 22.06
CA ASP A 25 -8.04 -6.25 22.25
C ASP A 25 -9.07 -6.24 21.10
N THR A 26 -10.19 -6.92 21.35
CA THR A 26 -11.30 -7.01 20.39
C THR A 26 -11.95 -5.66 20.09
N ALA A 27 -11.97 -4.71 21.02
CA ALA A 27 -12.57 -3.40 20.81
C ALA A 27 -11.72 -2.57 19.85
N SER A 28 -10.41 -2.51 20.10
CA SER A 28 -9.47 -1.85 19.19
C SER A 28 -9.39 -2.54 17.83
N ALA A 29 -9.53 -3.86 17.77
CA ALA A 29 -9.58 -4.60 16.50
C ALA A 29 -10.76 -4.16 15.62
N LEU A 30 -11.94 -3.96 16.23
CA LEU A 30 -13.13 -3.52 15.50
C LEU A 30 -12.96 -2.11 14.95
N VAL A 31 -12.37 -1.20 15.73
CA VAL A 31 -12.04 0.16 15.28
C VAL A 31 -11.04 0.12 14.13
N PHE A 32 -9.97 -0.67 14.26
CA PHE A 32 -8.95 -0.81 13.21
C PHE A 32 -9.54 -1.37 11.90
N LEU A 33 -10.48 -2.31 11.98
CA LEU A 33 -11.20 -2.82 10.81
C LEU A 33 -12.00 -1.69 10.11
N GLN A 34 -12.74 -0.90 10.87
CA GLN A 34 -13.61 0.15 10.35
C GLN A 34 -12.83 1.33 9.75
N GLU A 35 -11.76 1.76 10.41
CA GLU A 35 -11.04 2.98 10.05
C GLU A 35 -9.89 2.73 9.08
N VAL A 36 -9.27 1.55 9.11
CA VAL A 36 -8.07 1.26 8.31
C VAL A 36 -8.37 0.24 7.21
N ILE A 37 -8.93 -0.92 7.57
CA ILE A 37 -9.07 -2.03 6.61
C ILE A 37 -10.17 -1.76 5.58
N TYR A 38 -11.39 -1.47 6.02
CA TYR A 38 -12.51 -1.30 5.09
C TYR A 38 -12.33 -0.15 4.09
N PRO A 39 -11.82 1.04 4.47
CA PRO A 39 -11.57 2.11 3.52
C PRO A 39 -10.56 1.71 2.44
N LYS A 40 -9.46 1.06 2.83
CA LYS A 40 -8.42 0.61 1.89
C LYS A 40 -8.92 -0.49 0.95
N VAL A 41 -9.74 -1.42 1.44
CA VAL A 41 -10.41 -2.44 0.60
C VAL A 41 -11.33 -1.75 -0.40
N LYS A 42 -12.20 -0.85 0.06
CA LYS A 42 -13.13 -0.11 -0.79
C LYS A 42 -12.42 0.74 -1.86
N GLU A 43 -11.28 1.33 -1.53
CA GLU A 43 -10.44 2.05 -2.50
C GLU A 43 -9.81 1.12 -3.53
N SER A 44 -9.37 -0.06 -3.10
CA SER A 44 -8.86 -1.10 -3.98
C SER A 44 -9.92 -1.60 -4.95
N GLU A 45 -11.21 -1.54 -4.59
CA GLU A 45 -12.36 -1.91 -5.43
C GLU A 45 -12.81 -0.81 -6.42
N LYS A 46 -12.32 0.44 -6.32
CA LYS A 46 -12.74 1.55 -7.20
C LYS A 46 -12.14 1.45 -8.61
N PRO A 47 -12.95 1.36 -9.68
CA PRO A 47 -12.46 1.24 -11.06
C PRO A 47 -11.54 2.41 -11.43
N GLY A 48 -10.36 2.09 -11.97
CA GLY A 48 -9.31 3.08 -12.30
C GLY A 48 -8.27 3.31 -11.18
N SER A 49 -8.41 2.69 -10.01
CA SER A 49 -7.27 2.61 -9.09
C SER A 49 -6.14 1.79 -9.72
N CYS A 50 -4.89 2.01 -9.30
CA CYS A 50 -3.70 1.22 -9.70
C CYS A 50 -3.92 -0.30 -9.61
N PHE A 51 -4.95 -0.73 -8.89
CA PHE A 51 -5.33 -2.12 -8.64
C PHE A 51 -6.31 -2.71 -9.67
N HIS A 52 -6.86 -1.94 -10.64
CA HIS A 52 -7.85 -2.44 -11.63
C HIS A 52 -7.28 -2.81 -12.99
N ASP A 53 -6.03 -2.46 -13.29
CA ASP A 53 -5.50 -2.61 -14.64
C ASP A 53 -4.76 -3.94 -14.79
N THR A 54 -5.48 -5.07 -14.66
CA THR A 54 -4.90 -6.43 -14.83
C THR A 54 -4.44 -6.70 -16.26
N SER A 55 -4.86 -5.87 -17.22
CA SER A 55 -4.46 -5.91 -18.63
C SER A 55 -3.13 -5.23 -18.92
N LYS A 56 -2.61 -4.38 -18.02
CA LYS A 56 -1.28 -3.82 -18.17
C LYS A 56 -0.25 -4.85 -17.72
N VAL A 57 0.31 -5.56 -18.70
CA VAL A 57 1.61 -6.21 -18.52
C VAL A 57 2.54 -5.16 -17.92
N VAL A 58 3.27 -5.50 -16.86
CA VAL A 58 4.39 -4.67 -16.38
C VAL A 58 5.53 -4.79 -17.39
N ASP A 59 5.27 -4.35 -18.61
CA ASP A 59 6.30 -4.14 -19.62
C ASP A 59 6.84 -2.73 -19.38
N GLN A 60 8.14 -2.68 -19.09
CA GLN A 60 8.97 -1.46 -18.94
C GLN A 60 9.04 -0.89 -17.51
N LEU A 61 9.68 -1.67 -16.63
CA LEU A 61 10.39 -1.16 -15.46
C LEU A 61 11.76 -0.53 -15.81
N GLU A 62 12.02 -0.22 -17.09
CA GLU A 62 13.11 0.65 -17.50
C GLU A 62 12.58 2.08 -17.63
N ARG A 63 12.55 2.82 -16.52
CA ARG A 63 12.52 4.28 -16.66
C ARG A 63 13.84 4.66 -17.33
N PRO A 64 13.85 5.34 -18.49
CA PRO A 64 15.10 5.85 -19.04
C PRO A 64 15.73 6.78 -18.00
N VAL A 65 16.90 6.38 -17.49
CA VAL A 65 17.70 7.09 -16.48
C VAL A 65 18.34 8.36 -17.07
N ASP A 66 17.71 8.94 -18.10
CA ASP A 66 18.29 10.05 -18.86
C ASP A 66 17.77 11.42 -18.41
N LYS A 67 16.84 11.45 -17.45
CA LYS A 67 16.25 12.69 -16.90
C LYS A 67 16.65 12.98 -15.44
N HIS A 68 17.68 12.34 -14.91
CA HIS A 68 18.27 12.81 -13.66
C HIS A 68 19.00 14.13 -13.94
N LYS A 69 18.51 15.21 -13.34
CA LYS A 69 19.16 16.53 -13.33
C LYS A 69 20.61 16.32 -12.87
N LYS A 70 21.59 16.54 -13.75
CA LYS A 70 23.03 16.46 -13.39
C LYS A 70 23.25 17.35 -12.17
N LEU A 71 23.57 16.74 -11.02
CA LEU A 71 24.05 17.47 -9.86
C LEU A 71 25.39 18.07 -10.29
N GLY A 72 25.45 19.40 -10.36
CA GLY A 72 26.62 20.12 -10.85
C GLY A 72 27.87 19.72 -10.08
N ASN A 73 28.94 19.40 -10.81
CA ASN A 73 30.26 19.24 -10.23
C ASN A 73 30.63 20.58 -9.59
N LYS A 74 30.86 20.57 -8.26
CA LYS A 74 31.56 21.65 -7.59
C LYS A 74 33.00 21.66 -8.10
N SER A 75 33.35 22.65 -8.92
CA SER A 75 34.72 23.16 -9.03
C SER A 75 34.93 24.24 -8.00
#